data_AF-A0A4E0S2J6-F1
#
_entry.id   AF-A0A4E0S2J6-F1
#
_cell.length_a   1.000
_cell.length_b   1.000
_cell.length_c   1.000
_cell.angle_alpha   90.00
_cell.angle_beta   90.00
_cell.angle_gamma   90.00
#
_symmetry.space_group_name_H-M   'P 1'
#
loop_
_entity.id
_entity.type
_entity.pdbx_description
1 polymer ?
#
loop_
_entity_poly.entity_id
_entity_poly.type
_entity_poly.pdbx_seq_one_letter_code
_entity_poly.pdbx_strand_id
1 'polypeptide(L)'
;MGNVMDGKFMDERSTRTDFERCYQKLFNKTTHSIDVLLLGTKLNQEQKYKVIPLGGLPRIPRIRQLVADCFGEDRITYSTHRDQAAMEGTARYVSHLAEVQDGQVPEHALKTSVQ
;
A
#
# COMPACT_ATOMS: atom_id res chain seq x y z
N MET A 1 -7.90 -23.32 -24.05
CA MET A 1 -8.85 -23.89 -23.06
C MET A 1 -8.08 -24.85 -22.17
N GLY A 2 -7.92 -24.55 -20.87
CA GLY A 2 -7.28 -25.48 -19.94
C GLY A 2 -8.25 -26.59 -19.54
N ASN A 3 -7.81 -27.85 -19.54
CA ASN A 3 -8.58 -28.94 -18.93
C ASN A 3 -8.56 -28.72 -17.41
N VAL A 4 -9.73 -28.45 -16.84
CA VAL A 4 -9.85 -28.15 -15.40
C VAL A 4 -10.04 -29.44 -14.61
N MET A 5 -10.78 -30.42 -15.15
CA MET A 5 -10.94 -31.77 -14.59
C MET A 5 -11.39 -32.74 -15.68
N ASP A 6 -10.76 -33.91 -15.83
CA ASP A 6 -11.20 -35.05 -16.67
C ASP A 6 -12.13 -34.71 -17.85
N GLY A 7 -11.59 -33.97 -18.83
CA GLY A 7 -12.30 -33.63 -20.07
C GLY A 7 -13.33 -32.51 -19.93
N LYS A 8 -13.43 -31.87 -18.74
CA LYS A 8 -14.22 -30.67 -18.48
C LYS A 8 -13.35 -29.43 -18.61
N PHE A 9 -13.79 -28.54 -19.47
CA PHE A 9 -13.15 -27.27 -19.76
C PHE A 9 -13.99 -26.14 -19.18
N MET A 10 -13.34 -25.13 -18.61
CA MET A 10 -14.00 -23.94 -18.10
C MET A 10 -13.66 -22.75 -18.98
N ASP A 11 -14.69 -22.02 -19.40
CA ASP A 11 -14.58 -20.75 -20.09
C ASP A 11 -15.59 -19.79 -19.43
N GLU A 12 -15.09 -19.04 -18.46
CA GLU A 12 -15.89 -18.05 -17.74
C GLU A 12 -15.23 -16.68 -17.82
N ARG A 13 -16.08 -15.65 -17.92
CA ARG A 13 -15.65 -14.26 -17.87
C ARG A 13 -16.24 -13.60 -16.63
N SER A 14 -15.38 -13.01 -15.82
CA SER A 14 -15.78 -12.19 -14.69
C SER A 14 -15.59 -10.72 -15.00
N THR A 15 -16.54 -9.89 -14.60
CA THR A 15 -16.42 -8.43 -14.70
C THR A 15 -15.83 -7.84 -13.43
N ARG A 16 -15.34 -6.60 -13.50
CA ARG A 16 -14.91 -5.86 -12.31
C ARG A 16 -16.05 -5.75 -11.29
N THR A 17 -17.29 -5.51 -11.75
CA THR A 17 -18.45 -5.40 -10.88
C THR A 17 -18.74 -6.72 -10.16
N ASP A 18 -18.57 -7.86 -10.82
CA ASP A 18 -18.72 -9.17 -10.17
C ASP A 18 -17.67 -9.37 -9.08
N PHE A 19 -16.41 -9.04 -9.38
CA PHE A 19 -15.33 -9.07 -8.38
C PHE A 19 -15.66 -8.15 -7.20
N GLU A 20 -15.98 -6.87 -7.45
CA GLU A 20 -16.23 -5.92 -6.37
C GLU A 20 -17.43 -6.32 -5.51
N ARG A 21 -18.49 -6.88 -6.12
CA ARG A 21 -19.64 -7.44 -5.39
C ARG A 21 -19.24 -8.62 -4.51
N CYS A 22 -18.47 -9.59 -5.03
CA CYS A 22 -18.04 -10.76 -4.27
C CYS A 22 -17.15 -10.39 -3.07
N TYR A 23 -16.33 -9.35 -3.20
CA TYR A 23 -15.38 -8.92 -2.17
C TYR A 23 -15.88 -7.75 -1.30
N GLN A 24 -17.13 -7.30 -1.47
CA GLN A 24 -17.68 -6.14 -0.75
C GLN A 24 -17.55 -6.25 0.78
N LYS A 25 -17.75 -7.46 1.33
CA LYS A 25 -17.60 -7.70 2.78
C LYS A 25 -16.16 -7.46 3.27
N LEU A 26 -15.16 -7.78 2.45
CA LEU A 26 -13.76 -7.55 2.78
C LEU A 26 -13.40 -6.07 2.65
N PHE A 27 -13.93 -5.38 1.63
CA PHE A 27 -13.79 -3.93 1.50
C PHE A 27 -14.35 -3.17 2.70
N ASN A 28 -15.54 -3.55 3.19
CA ASN A 28 -16.12 -2.94 4.39
C ASN A 28 -15.28 -3.18 5.65
N LYS A 29 -14.59 -4.33 5.74
CA LYS A 29 -13.65 -4.57 6.84
C LYS A 29 -12.44 -3.65 6.74
N THR A 30 -11.94 -3.38 5.54
CA THR A 30 -10.82 -2.45 5.33
C THR A 30 -11.17 -1.04 5.79
N THR A 31 -12.35 -0.52 5.41
CA THR A 31 -12.79 0.82 5.85
C THR A 31 -13.00 0.86 7.36
N HIS A 32 -13.62 -0.17 7.94
CA HIS A 32 -13.81 -0.25 9.39
C HIS A 32 -12.48 -0.21 10.16
N SER A 33 -11.44 -0.92 9.69
CA SER A 33 -10.11 -0.86 10.30
C SER A 33 -9.49 0.54 10.24
N ILE A 34 -9.75 1.29 9.16
CA ILE A 34 -9.31 2.69 9.01
C ILE A 34 -10.07 3.58 9.99
N ASP A 35 -11.38 3.41 10.14
CA ASP A 35 -12.19 4.20 11.07
C ASP A 35 -11.72 4.00 12.52
N VAL A 36 -11.46 2.75 12.92
CA VAL A 36 -10.92 2.43 14.26
C VAL A 36 -9.54 3.09 14.47
N LEU A 37 -8.68 3.08 13.46
CA LEU A 37 -7.39 3.77 13.52
C LEU A 37 -7.56 5.28 13.70
N LEU A 38 -8.46 5.91 12.94
CA LEU A 38 -8.71 7.34 13.03
C LEU A 38 -9.30 7.73 14.39
N LEU A 39 -10.20 6.92 14.95
CA LEU A 39 -10.74 7.11 16.31
C LEU A 39 -9.68 6.98 17.41
N GLY A 40 -8.74 6.05 17.24
CA GLY A 40 -7.67 5.79 18.21
C GLY A 40 -6.47 6.74 18.11
N THR A 41 -6.40 7.57 17.07
CA THR A 41 -5.27 8.48 16.83
C THR A 41 -5.70 9.94 16.95
N LYS A 42 -4.76 10.84 17.22
CA LYS A 42 -5.00 12.29 17.20
C LYS A 42 -4.86 12.89 15.80
N LEU A 43 -5.04 12.07 14.75
CA LEU A 43 -4.99 12.50 13.35
C LEU A 43 -6.27 13.28 13.00
N ASN A 44 -6.41 14.44 13.62
CA ASN A 44 -7.53 15.34 13.38
C ASN A 44 -7.37 15.96 11.98
N GLN A 45 -8.47 16.47 11.41
CA GLN A 45 -8.46 17.10 10.08
C GLN A 45 -7.48 18.29 9.98
N GLU A 46 -7.10 18.93 11.09
CA GLU A 46 -6.17 20.06 11.15
C GLU A 46 -4.68 19.67 11.08
N GLN A 47 -4.33 18.42 11.40
CA GLN A 47 -2.95 17.97 11.31
C GLN A 47 -2.56 17.66 9.87
N LYS A 48 -1.42 18.21 9.43
CA LYS A 48 -0.85 17.93 8.11
C LYS A 48 -0.18 16.55 8.13
N TYR A 49 -0.84 15.55 7.56
CA TYR A 49 -0.27 14.23 7.30
C TYR A 49 -0.50 13.82 5.84
N LYS A 50 0.28 12.84 5.38
CA LYS A 50 0.12 12.19 4.08
C LYS A 50 -0.14 10.72 4.27
N VAL A 51 -0.99 10.16 3.40
CA VAL A 51 -1.28 8.74 3.32
C VAL A 51 -0.55 8.17 2.11
N ILE A 52 0.28 7.16 2.34
CA ILE A 52 1.04 6.49 1.27
C ILE A 52 0.60 5.03 1.22
N PRO A 53 -0.31 4.66 0.29
CA PRO A 53 -0.73 3.27 0.14
C PRO A 53 0.43 2.43 -0.40
N LEU A 54 0.87 1.43 0.36
CA LEU A 54 1.96 0.52 -0.03
C LEU A 54 1.46 -0.90 -0.33
N GLY A 55 2.30 -1.69 -1.00
CA GLY A 55 2.02 -3.07 -1.36
C GLY A 55 1.05 -3.25 -2.53
N GLY A 56 0.54 -4.47 -2.69
CA GLY A 56 -0.26 -4.86 -3.86
C GLY A 56 -1.73 -4.43 -3.84
N LEU A 57 -2.37 -4.35 -2.66
CA LEU A 57 -3.81 -4.03 -2.55
C LEU A 57 -4.18 -2.67 -3.16
N PRO A 58 -3.39 -1.59 -3.00
CA PRO A 58 -3.64 -0.32 -3.66
C PRO A 58 -3.51 -0.32 -5.19
N ARG A 59 -3.27 -1.48 -5.83
CA ARG A 59 -3.43 -1.66 -7.29
C ARG A 59 -4.89 -1.92 -7.68
N ILE A 60 -5.71 -2.38 -6.74
CA ILE A 60 -7.15 -2.59 -6.94
C ILE A 60 -7.84 -1.21 -6.95
N PRO A 61 -8.53 -0.81 -8.04
CA PRO A 61 -9.14 0.51 -8.14
C PRO A 61 -10.14 0.82 -7.01
N ARG A 62 -10.95 -0.17 -6.63
CA ARG A 62 -11.92 -0.02 -5.53
C ARG A 62 -11.26 0.30 -4.19
N ILE A 63 -10.11 -0.32 -3.89
CA ILE A 63 -9.36 -0.04 -2.65
C ILE A 63 -8.84 1.40 -2.66
N ARG A 64 -8.33 1.90 -3.79
CA ARG A 64 -7.89 3.30 -3.90
C ARG A 64 -9.02 4.28 -3.62
N GLN A 65 -10.20 4.03 -4.19
CA GLN A 65 -11.39 4.85 -3.94
C GLN A 65 -11.76 4.86 -2.47
N LEU A 66 -11.85 3.69 -1.82
CA LEU A 66 -12.22 3.60 -0.41
C LEU A 66 -11.21 4.32 0.50
N VAL A 67 -9.92 4.22 0.21
CA VAL A 67 -8.88 4.94 0.95
C VAL A 67 -9.01 6.46 0.73
N ALA A 68 -9.31 6.90 -0.49
CA ALA A 68 -9.58 8.31 -0.79
C ALA A 68 -10.84 8.83 -0.08
N ASP A 69 -11.90 8.02 -0.01
CA ASP A 69 -13.13 8.36 0.69
C ASP A 69 -12.87 8.52 2.20
N CYS A 70 -11.98 7.70 2.80
CA CYS A 70 -11.64 7.79 4.22
C CYS A 70 -10.71 8.96 4.57
N PHE A 71 -9.73 9.29 3.72
CA PHE A 71 -8.66 10.23 4.06
C PHE A 71 -8.65 11.54 3.25
N GLY A 72 -9.38 11.61 2.14
CA GLY A 72 -9.29 12.69 1.16
C GLY A 72 -8.20 12.42 0.11
N GLU A 73 -8.53 12.60 -1.18
CA GLU A 73 -7.60 12.40 -2.30
C GLU A 73 -6.37 13.32 -2.21
N ASP A 74 -6.55 14.54 -1.67
CA ASP A 74 -5.49 15.53 -1.47
C ASP A 74 -4.40 15.06 -0.50
N ARG A 75 -4.73 14.15 0.41
CA ARG A 75 -3.79 13.60 1.39
C ARG A 75 -3.08 12.36 0.89
N ILE A 76 -3.48 11.78 -0.24
CA ILE A 76 -2.92 10.53 -0.73
C ILE A 76 -1.77 10.81 -1.69
N THR A 77 -0.64 10.15 -1.46
CA THR A 77 0.51 10.16 -2.37
C THR A 77 0.75 8.76 -2.91
N TYR A 78 0.58 8.61 -4.22
CA TYR A 78 0.90 7.37 -4.93
C TYR A 78 2.37 7.39 -5.37
N SER A 79 3.20 6.58 -4.74
CA SER A 79 4.62 6.42 -5.13
C SER A 79 4.77 5.45 -6.31
N THR A 80 5.81 5.65 -7.12
CA THR A 80 6.22 4.72 -8.18
C THR A 80 6.84 3.43 -7.60
N HIS A 81 7.50 3.52 -6.44
CA HIS A 81 8.25 2.43 -5.80
C HIS A 81 7.48 1.74 -4.65
N ARG A 82 6.15 1.61 -4.78
CA ARG A 82 5.27 1.09 -3.70
C ARG A 82 5.63 -0.30 -3.18
N ASP A 83 6.22 -1.15 -4.01
CA ASP A 83 6.59 -2.52 -3.63
C ASP A 83 7.94 -2.58 -2.90
N GLN A 84 8.80 -1.59 -3.10
CA GLN A 84 10.16 -1.53 -2.53
C GLN A 84 10.28 -0.57 -1.35
N ALA A 85 9.34 0.37 -1.21
CA ALA A 85 9.38 1.44 -0.21
C ALA A 85 9.61 0.93 1.23
N ALA A 86 9.02 -0.21 1.61
CA ALA A 86 9.23 -0.79 2.93
C ALA A 86 10.67 -1.30 3.13
N MET A 87 11.25 -1.92 2.11
CA MET A 87 12.63 -2.42 2.13
C MET A 87 13.63 -1.26 2.13
N GLU A 88 13.43 -0.27 1.25
CA GLU A 88 14.27 0.93 1.20
C GLU A 88 14.23 1.71 2.52
N GLY A 89 13.04 1.86 3.11
CA GLY A 89 12.88 2.48 4.43
C GLY A 89 13.67 1.74 5.50
N THR A 90 13.62 0.40 5.49
CA THR A 90 14.39 -0.44 6.42
C THR A 90 15.90 -0.26 6.21
N ALA A 91 16.37 -0.34 4.97
CA ALA A 91 17.79 -0.22 4.64
C ALA A 91 18.36 1.13 5.09
N ARG A 92 17.63 2.23 4.84
CA ARG A 92 18.01 3.58 5.29
C ARG A 92 18.03 3.68 6.81
N TYR A 93 17.04 3.13 7.49
CA TYR A 93 16.96 3.15 8.95
C TYR A 93 18.14 2.39 9.59
N VAL A 94 18.46 1.20 9.07
CA VAL A 94 19.62 0.41 9.54
C VAL A 94 20.93 1.14 9.29
N SER A 95 21.11 1.74 8.11
CA SER A 95 22.30 2.56 7.80
C SER A 95 22.46 3.72 8.79
N HIS A 96 21.37 4.45 9.06
CA HIS A 96 21.36 5.55 10.01
C HIS A 96 21.75 5.09 11.43
N LEU A 97 21.23 3.95 11.89
CA LEU A 97 21.59 3.41 13.19
C LEU A 97 23.04 2.91 13.27
N ALA A 98 23.60 2.44 12.15
CA ALA A 98 25.00 2.02 12.07
C ALA A 98 25.96 3.23 12.12
N GLU A 99 25.62 4.33 11.43
CA GLU A 99 26.37 5.59 11.46
C GLU A 99 26.41 6.24 12.86
N VAL A 100 25.38 6.04 13.69
CA VAL A 100 25.35 6.53 15.08
C VAL A 100 26.24 5.70 16.01
N GLN A 101 26.57 4.45 15.64
CA GLN A 101 27.33 3.53 16.48
C GLN A 101 28.83 3.52 16.19
N ASP A 102 29.27 4.00 15.03
CA ASP A 102 30.67 3.97 14.65
C ASP A 102 31.15 5.39 14.31
N GLY A 103 32.10 5.92 15.09
CA GLY A 103 32.69 7.24 14.89
C GLY A 103 33.58 7.36 13.64
N GLN A 104 33.40 6.50 12.64
CA GLN A 104 34.00 6.54 11.31
C GLN A 104 33.03 5.87 10.32
N VAL A 105 33.47 5.62 9.08
CA VAL A 105 32.85 4.83 7.99
C VAL A 105 32.01 5.58 6.91
N PRO A 106 31.94 5.06 5.66
CA PRO A 106 32.61 5.66 4.51
C PRO A 106 31.68 6.06 3.33
N GLU A 107 32.19 6.92 2.46
CA GLU A 107 31.55 7.74 1.40
C GLU A 107 30.61 7.07 0.36
N HIS A 108 30.40 5.76 0.37
CA HIS A 108 29.73 5.04 -0.74
C HIS A 108 28.21 4.79 -0.57
N ALA A 109 27.62 5.08 0.59
CA ALA A 109 26.19 4.83 0.84
C ALA A 109 25.23 5.86 0.19
N LEU A 110 25.76 6.92 -0.45
CA LEU A 110 24.97 8.10 -0.84
C LEU A 110 24.84 8.38 -2.34
N LYS A 111 25.40 7.57 -3.24
CA LYS A 111 25.32 7.88 -4.68
C LYS A 111 24.51 6.85 -5.46
N THR A 112 23.43 7.38 -6.07
CA THR A 112 22.53 6.78 -7.09
C THR A 112 21.51 5.77 -6.54
N SER A 113 20.19 5.91 -6.66
CA SER A 113 19.40 6.60 -7.68
C SER A 113 17.98 6.86 -7.19
N VAL A 114 17.59 8.13 -7.07
CA VAL A 114 16.25 8.59 -7.46
C VAL A 114 16.46 9.93 -8.16
N GLN A 115 16.78 9.86 -9.45
CA GLN A 115 16.27 10.81 -10.43
C GLN A 115 15.09 10.14 -11.12
#